data_AF-A0A2D4NW59-F1
#
_entry.id   AF-A0A2D4NW59-F1
#
_cell.length_a   1.000
_cell.length_b   1.000
_cell.length_c   1.000
_cell.angle_alpha   90.00
_cell.angle_beta   90.00
_cell.angle_gamma   90.00
#
_symmetry.space_group_name_H-M   'P 1'
#
loop_
_entity.id
_entity.type
_entity.pdbx_description
1 polymer ?
#
loop_
_entity_poly.entity_id
_entity_poly.type
_entity_poly.pdbx_seq_one_letter_code
_entity_poly.pdbx_strand_id
1 'polypeptide(L)'
;FLVNNFIKRILNLDSDEHIFKFLKAKFGFGATRDFDANLYLCEEAFGLLPFNTFARLSDTLVFYAYLFVLLITATTAAVVSFQNLSDRVSIKFVEKQPTSTTLFKPAMAYHLMHTISFGLLAVSTMRMKYLWTSHVCMFAASGLCSGDIWGLVLKCIHLYTPKRVSVIRYITPILILLYLSYKFLPGIMAELSELREFYDPDTVELMNWIKSNTPKKAVIAGSMQLLAGVKLCTGRILTNHPHYEDKSLRERTKQVYQVYAKRSPEDVHRILRSFGTDFVILEDSICYERRHSRGCRLRDLLDIANGHTMDGPGENDPDLKPSLFPRFCEEIKRNLPSYTMYFTKVFHNKTFHVYKLARHQNIT
;
A
#
# COMPACT_ATOMS: atom_id res chain seq x y z
N PHE A 1 11.83 23.09 -9.88
CA PHE A 1 10.43 23.23 -10.32
C PHE A 1 10.32 23.29 -11.85
N LEU A 2 10.98 24.25 -12.52
CA LEU A 2 10.95 24.38 -14.00
C LEU A 2 11.47 23.14 -14.75
N VAL A 3 12.59 22.57 -14.31
CA VAL A 3 13.16 21.34 -14.92
C VAL A 3 12.21 20.15 -14.79
N ASN A 4 11.54 20.01 -13.63
CA ASN A 4 10.58 18.94 -13.40
C ASN A 4 9.35 19.10 -14.31
N ASN A 5 8.79 20.31 -14.43
CA ASN A 5 7.66 20.56 -15.33
C ASN A 5 8.03 20.37 -16.80
N PHE A 6 9.24 20.75 -17.19
CA PHE A 6 9.72 20.58 -18.56
C PHE A 6 9.92 19.10 -18.91
N ILE A 7 10.53 18.33 -18.01
CA ILE A 7 10.69 16.86 -18.15
C ILE A 7 9.32 16.18 -18.18
N LYS A 8 8.38 16.56 -17.29
CA LYS A 8 7.02 16.01 -17.29
C LYS A 8 6.25 16.31 -18.58
N ARG A 9 6.42 17.51 -19.14
CA ARG A 9 5.76 17.91 -20.39
C ARG A 9 6.35 17.21 -21.62
N ILE A 10 7.65 16.93 -21.62
CA ILE A 10 8.31 16.15 -22.68
C ILE A 10 7.95 14.66 -22.59
N LEU A 11 7.85 14.12 -21.37
CA LEU A 11 7.51 12.72 -21.11
C LEU A 11 5.99 12.45 -21.01
N ASN A 12 5.16 13.46 -21.22
CA ASN A 12 3.70 13.40 -21.09
C ASN A 12 3.21 12.82 -19.73
N LEU A 13 3.93 13.15 -18.65
CA LEU A 13 3.66 12.72 -17.28
C LEU A 13 2.58 13.60 -16.64
N ASP A 14 1.34 13.47 -17.12
CA ASP A 14 0.09 13.89 -16.43
C ASP A 14 -0.25 12.96 -15.23
N SER A 15 0.65 12.01 -14.94
CA SER A 15 0.43 10.87 -14.07
C SER A 15 0.29 11.23 -12.59
N ASP A 16 0.87 12.35 -12.11
CA ASP A 16 0.97 12.62 -10.66
C ASP A 16 -0.22 13.36 -10.02
N GLU A 17 -1.20 13.84 -10.80
CA GLU A 17 -2.31 14.64 -10.26
C GLU A 17 -3.10 13.90 -9.18
N HIS A 18 -3.31 12.59 -9.37
CA HIS A 18 -3.98 11.73 -8.40
C HIS A 18 -3.21 11.61 -7.07
N ILE A 19 -1.87 11.65 -7.09
CA ILE A 19 -1.01 11.60 -5.89
C ILE A 19 -1.21 12.87 -5.07
N PHE A 20 -1.23 14.05 -5.71
CA PHE A 20 -1.46 15.30 -5.00
C PHE A 20 -2.88 15.38 -4.41
N LYS A 21 -3.90 14.95 -5.16
CA LYS A 21 -5.29 14.85 -4.64
C LYS A 21 -5.37 13.89 -3.47
N PHE A 22 -4.71 12.73 -3.57
CA PHE A 22 -4.58 11.76 -2.49
C PHE A 22 -3.93 12.37 -1.25
N LEU A 23 -2.76 13.01 -1.37
CA LEU A 23 -2.07 13.62 -0.23
C LEU A 23 -2.89 14.73 0.42
N LYS A 24 -3.50 15.61 -0.41
CA LYS A 24 -4.38 16.69 0.08
C LYS A 24 -5.53 16.13 0.90
N ALA A 25 -6.19 15.09 0.41
CA ALA A 25 -7.29 14.45 1.12
C ALA A 25 -6.84 13.65 2.35
N LYS A 26 -5.75 12.90 2.25
CA LYS A 26 -5.18 12.10 3.34
C LYS A 26 -4.85 12.94 4.57
N PHE A 27 -4.30 14.14 4.37
CA PHE A 27 -3.93 15.04 5.46
C PHE A 27 -5.05 16.04 5.84
N GLY A 28 -6.27 15.85 5.31
CA GLY A 28 -7.43 16.68 5.66
C GLY A 28 -7.41 18.11 5.07
N PHE A 29 -6.54 18.38 4.09
CA PHE A 29 -6.46 19.67 3.41
C PHE A 29 -7.51 19.85 2.29
N GLY A 30 -8.44 18.90 2.13
CA GLY A 30 -9.61 19.00 1.26
C GLY A 30 -10.26 17.65 0.96
N ALA A 31 -11.56 17.62 0.65
CA ALA A 31 -12.24 16.40 0.22
C ALA A 31 -11.97 16.09 -1.27
N THR A 32 -12.02 14.81 -1.65
CA THR A 32 -11.91 14.39 -3.05
C THR A 32 -13.02 13.41 -3.44
N ARG A 33 -13.63 13.63 -4.60
CA ARG A 33 -14.56 12.70 -5.25
C ARG A 33 -13.89 11.93 -6.40
N ASP A 34 -12.59 12.14 -6.57
CA ASP A 34 -11.79 11.49 -7.60
C ASP A 34 -11.70 9.98 -7.33
N PHE A 35 -12.14 9.19 -8.31
CA PHE A 35 -12.19 7.73 -8.22
C PHE A 35 -10.80 7.15 -7.92
N ASP A 36 -9.76 7.64 -8.60
CA ASP A 36 -8.40 7.13 -8.49
C ASP A 36 -7.83 7.41 -7.10
N ALA A 37 -8.03 8.64 -6.60
CA ALA A 37 -7.59 9.01 -5.26
C ALA A 37 -8.32 8.22 -4.17
N ASN A 38 -9.65 8.04 -4.29
CA ASN A 38 -10.44 7.32 -3.30
C ASN A 38 -10.15 5.81 -3.28
N LEU A 39 -9.76 5.22 -4.41
CA LEU A 39 -9.28 3.83 -4.46
C LEU A 39 -8.08 3.61 -3.52
N TYR A 40 -7.20 4.60 -3.39
CA TYR A 40 -6.08 4.55 -2.43
C TYR A 40 -6.51 4.91 -1.01
N LEU A 41 -7.32 5.96 -0.82
CA LEU A 41 -7.72 6.41 0.52
C LEU A 41 -8.54 5.36 1.28
N CYS A 42 -9.34 4.57 0.55
CA CYS A 42 -10.19 3.54 1.12
C CYS A 42 -9.48 2.21 1.36
N GLU A 43 -8.28 2.02 0.82
CA GLU A 43 -7.52 0.79 1.00
C GLU A 43 -6.74 0.83 2.33
N GLU A 44 -6.93 -0.19 3.17
CA GLU A 44 -6.30 -0.28 4.50
C GLU A 44 -4.77 -0.19 4.45
N ALA A 45 -4.16 -0.64 3.35
CA ALA A 45 -2.71 -0.53 3.14
C ALA A 45 -2.20 0.93 3.11
N PHE A 46 -3.06 1.89 2.75
CA PHE A 46 -2.76 3.32 2.79
C PHE A 46 -3.36 4.03 4.00
N GLY A 47 -3.99 3.29 4.91
CA GLY A 47 -4.44 3.81 6.20
C GLY A 47 -3.28 4.12 7.15
N LEU A 48 -3.63 4.52 8.38
CA LEU A 48 -2.67 4.75 9.45
C LEU A 48 -2.02 3.44 9.91
N LEU A 49 -0.82 3.55 10.49
CA LEU A 49 -0.13 2.38 11.05
C LEU A 49 -0.92 1.80 12.25
N PRO A 50 -1.30 0.52 12.24
CA PRO A 50 -2.03 -0.07 13.35
C PRO A 50 -1.13 -0.22 14.57
N PHE A 51 -1.68 0.04 15.76
CA PHE A 51 -0.94 0.00 17.04
C PHE A 51 -0.30 -1.35 17.35
N ASN A 52 -0.90 -2.46 16.87
CA ASN A 52 -0.33 -3.80 16.98
C ASN A 52 1.09 -3.89 16.36
N THR A 53 1.44 -3.02 15.41
CA THR A 53 2.79 -2.97 14.85
C THR A 53 3.83 -2.68 15.94
N PHE A 54 3.54 -1.75 16.85
CA PHE A 54 4.46 -1.41 17.95
C PHE A 54 4.55 -2.54 18.98
N ALA A 55 3.44 -3.22 19.28
CA ALA A 55 3.44 -4.39 20.16
C ALA A 55 4.35 -5.51 19.62
N ARG A 56 4.20 -5.85 18.34
CA ARG A 56 5.03 -6.87 17.67
C ARG A 56 6.52 -6.50 17.63
N LEU A 57 6.86 -5.22 17.44
CA LEU A 57 8.25 -4.75 17.48
C LEU A 57 8.82 -4.76 18.92
N SER A 58 7.97 -4.57 19.93
CA SER A 58 8.35 -4.70 21.34
C SER A 58 8.63 -6.15 21.72
N ASP A 59 7.84 -7.10 21.22
CA ASP A 59 8.01 -8.54 21.50
C ASP A 59 9.35 -9.10 21.02
N THR A 60 9.94 -8.47 20.00
CA THR A 60 11.28 -8.77 19.45
C THR A 60 12.40 -7.93 20.07
N LEU A 61 12.12 -7.16 21.12
CA LEU A 61 13.04 -6.22 21.78
C LEU A 61 13.57 -5.07 20.91
N VAL A 62 13.37 -5.12 19.59
CA VAL A 62 13.87 -4.14 18.64
C VAL A 62 13.30 -2.75 18.91
N PHE A 63 12.02 -2.67 19.29
CA PHE A 63 11.42 -1.37 19.59
C PHE A 63 12.06 -0.68 20.80
N TYR A 64 12.36 -1.43 21.87
CA TYR A 64 13.02 -0.88 23.05
C TYR A 64 14.45 -0.42 22.74
N ALA A 65 15.21 -1.24 22.01
CA ALA A 65 16.54 -0.87 21.53
C ALA A 65 16.51 0.37 20.65
N TYR A 66 15.54 0.45 19.74
CA TYR A 66 15.32 1.58 18.87
C TYR A 66 15.04 2.88 19.65
N LEU A 67 14.07 2.84 20.58
CA LEU A 67 13.73 4.00 21.39
C LEU A 67 14.91 4.46 22.26
N PHE A 68 15.67 3.52 22.84
CA PHE A 68 16.88 3.83 23.59
C PHE A 68 17.90 4.60 22.74
N VAL A 69 18.23 4.10 21.55
CA VAL A 69 19.16 4.76 20.63
C VAL A 69 18.60 6.10 20.15
N LEU A 70 17.32 6.18 19.84
CA LEU A 70 16.65 7.40 19.42
C LEU A 70 16.71 8.49 20.49
N LEU A 71 16.43 8.16 21.75
CA LEU A 71 16.48 9.11 22.86
C LEU A 71 17.89 9.66 23.07
N ILE A 72 18.92 8.81 23.04
CA ILE A 72 20.31 9.26 23.21
C ILE A 72 20.76 10.11 22.02
N THR A 73 20.44 9.70 20.80
CA THR A 73 20.82 10.46 19.60
C THR A 73 20.05 11.78 19.47
N ALA A 74 18.77 11.83 19.84
CA ALA A 74 17.98 13.06 19.84
C ALA A 74 18.42 14.03 20.94
N THR A 75 18.72 13.55 22.15
CA THR A 75 19.22 14.39 23.24
C THR A 75 20.59 14.97 22.91
N THR A 76 21.52 14.17 22.39
CA THR A 76 22.83 14.66 21.93
C THR A 76 22.68 15.68 20.79
N ALA A 77 21.80 15.45 19.83
CA ALA A 77 21.51 16.42 18.76
C ALA A 77 20.96 17.75 19.31
N ALA A 78 20.04 17.69 20.27
CA ALA A 78 19.43 18.86 20.90
C ALA A 78 20.47 19.68 21.69
N VAL A 79 21.31 19.01 22.50
CA VAL A 79 22.39 19.65 23.26
C VAL A 79 23.38 20.34 22.33
N VAL A 80 23.85 19.65 21.28
CA VAL A 80 24.79 20.24 20.31
C VAL A 80 24.16 21.41 19.55
N SER A 81 22.88 21.31 19.18
CA SER A 81 22.16 22.40 18.52
C SER A 81 22.01 23.62 19.42
N PHE A 82 21.69 23.40 20.70
CA PHE A 82 21.55 24.48 21.69
C PHE A 82 22.89 25.15 21.98
N GLN A 83 23.98 24.38 22.11
CA GLN A 83 25.33 24.92 22.27
C GLN A 83 25.75 25.75 21.06
N ASN A 84 25.56 25.24 19.83
CA ASN A 84 25.88 26.00 18.62
C ASN A 84 25.06 27.29 18.46
N LEU A 85 23.82 27.30 18.98
CA LEU A 85 22.97 28.49 18.97
C LEU A 85 23.39 29.49 20.06
N SER A 86 23.82 28.99 21.22
CA SER A 86 24.28 29.79 22.37
C SER A 86 25.70 30.33 22.20
N ASP A 87 26.61 29.60 21.56
CA ASP A 87 27.98 30.02 21.28
C ASP A 87 28.04 31.14 20.22
N ARG A 88 26.95 31.35 19.46
CA ARG A 88 26.77 32.57 18.65
C ARG A 88 26.50 33.82 19.50
N VAL A 89 26.09 33.67 20.77
CA VAL A 89 25.79 34.75 21.72
C VAL A 89 26.94 35.01 22.70
N SER A 90 27.72 33.99 23.06
CA SER A 90 28.87 34.13 23.98
C SER A 90 30.20 33.83 23.32
N ILE A 91 30.78 34.82 22.64
CA ILE A 91 32.20 34.78 22.28
C ILE A 91 33.03 35.08 23.53
N LYS A 92 33.92 34.12 23.88
CA LYS A 92 34.99 34.12 24.91
C LYS A 92 34.51 33.81 26.33
N PHE A 93 34.75 32.58 26.79
CA PHE A 93 35.72 32.27 27.85
C PHE A 93 35.75 30.75 28.11
N VAL A 94 36.95 30.23 28.38
CA VAL A 94 37.28 28.88 28.89
C VAL A 94 37.48 27.74 27.86
N GLU A 95 38.74 27.60 27.46
CA GLU A 95 39.55 26.38 27.55
C GLU A 95 38.87 25.01 27.27
N LYS A 96 39.11 24.52 26.05
CA LYS A 96 39.00 23.13 25.55
C LYS A 96 38.74 22.04 26.63
N GLN A 97 37.48 21.67 26.80
CA GLN A 97 37.11 20.28 27.05
C GLN A 97 36.67 19.62 25.72
N PRO A 98 37.21 18.46 25.32
CA PRO A 98 36.89 17.83 24.04
C PRO A 98 35.65 16.94 24.17
N THR A 99 34.44 17.47 24.38
CA THR A 99 33.35 16.58 24.84
C THR A 99 31.93 16.79 24.32
N SER A 100 31.65 17.66 23.34
CA SER A 100 30.29 17.73 22.76
C SER A 100 30.24 17.78 21.23
N THR A 101 31.02 18.64 20.59
CA THR A 101 31.01 18.81 19.13
C THR A 101 31.61 17.64 18.34
N THR A 102 32.52 16.87 18.93
CA THR A 102 33.08 15.63 18.34
C THR A 102 32.17 14.42 18.49
N LEU A 103 31.08 14.55 19.24
CA LEU A 103 30.22 13.45 19.62
C LEU A 103 29.10 13.22 18.59
N PHE A 104 28.55 14.28 18.01
CA PHE A 104 27.46 14.17 17.03
C PHE A 104 27.99 14.10 15.59
N LYS A 105 28.35 12.88 15.16
CA LYS A 105 28.85 12.61 13.81
C LYS A 105 27.78 12.91 12.76
N PRO A 106 28.14 13.45 11.56
CA PRO A 106 27.20 13.68 10.47
C PRO A 106 26.38 12.44 10.08
N ALA A 107 26.99 11.25 10.20
CA ALA A 107 26.30 9.97 9.99
C ALA A 107 25.11 9.77 10.97
N MET A 108 25.27 10.13 12.25
CA MET A 108 24.17 10.03 13.22
C MET A 108 23.06 11.05 12.93
N ALA A 109 23.43 12.25 12.48
CA ALA A 109 22.46 13.24 12.01
C ALA A 109 21.64 12.71 10.83
N TYR A 110 22.31 12.13 9.84
CA TYR A 110 21.68 11.51 8.68
C TYR A 110 20.68 10.43 9.10
N HIS A 111 21.08 9.50 9.97
CA HIS A 111 20.20 8.42 10.42
C HIS A 111 19.05 8.90 11.30
N LEU A 112 19.26 9.92 12.13
CA LEU A 112 18.21 10.56 12.93
C LEU A 112 17.17 11.23 12.03
N MET A 113 17.58 11.97 11.00
CA MET A 113 16.65 12.58 10.05
C MET A 113 15.86 11.54 9.27
N HIS A 114 16.52 10.45 8.83
CA HIS A 114 15.85 9.35 8.13
C HIS A 114 14.86 8.61 9.02
N THR A 115 15.21 8.36 10.28
CA THR A 115 14.33 7.62 11.18
C THR A 115 13.05 8.40 11.50
N ILE A 116 13.18 9.72 11.68
CA ILE A 116 12.02 10.60 11.85
C ILE A 116 11.18 10.63 10.57
N SER A 117 11.82 10.83 9.41
CA SER A 117 11.11 10.94 8.13
C SER A 117 10.37 9.65 7.76
N PHE A 118 11.05 8.49 7.85
CA PHE A 118 10.43 7.19 7.61
C PHE A 118 9.39 6.83 8.66
N GLY A 119 9.59 7.23 9.93
CA GLY A 119 8.61 7.05 10.99
C GLY A 119 7.32 7.81 10.71
N LEU A 120 7.40 9.11 10.38
CA LEU A 120 6.24 9.92 10.00
C LEU A 120 5.53 9.34 8.77
N LEU A 121 6.31 8.91 7.76
CA LEU A 121 5.76 8.29 6.56
C LEU A 121 5.04 6.97 6.89
N ALA A 122 5.62 6.10 7.72
CA ALA A 122 5.04 4.83 8.13
C ALA A 122 3.78 5.01 8.98
N VAL A 123 3.79 5.95 9.94
CA VAL A 123 2.63 6.30 10.76
C VAL A 123 1.48 6.80 9.89
N SER A 124 1.78 7.66 8.89
CA SER A 124 0.77 8.16 7.97
C SER A 124 0.23 7.08 7.03
N THR A 125 1.08 6.16 6.56
CA THR A 125 0.76 5.19 5.50
C THR A 125 1.31 3.81 5.86
N MET A 126 0.42 2.88 6.24
CA MET A 126 0.78 1.55 6.76
C MET A 126 1.76 0.79 5.86
N ARG A 127 1.56 0.83 4.53
CA ARG A 127 2.46 0.17 3.58
C ARG A 127 3.90 0.66 3.68
N MET A 128 4.12 1.93 4.04
CA MET A 128 5.47 2.52 4.17
C MET A 128 6.24 2.05 5.40
N LYS A 129 5.62 1.23 6.28
CA LYS A 129 6.31 0.55 7.38
C LYS A 129 7.47 -0.32 6.91
N TYR A 130 7.49 -0.76 5.64
CA TYR A 130 8.60 -1.55 5.11
C TYR A 130 9.93 -0.78 5.17
N LEU A 131 9.93 0.50 4.76
CA LEU A 131 11.10 1.37 4.83
C LEU A 131 11.51 1.62 6.28
N TRP A 132 10.51 1.93 7.12
CA TRP A 132 10.76 2.27 8.51
C TRP A 132 11.27 1.07 9.31
N THR A 133 10.67 -0.11 9.18
CA THR A 133 11.04 -1.30 9.98
C THR A 133 12.48 -1.73 9.69
N SER A 134 12.89 -1.78 8.42
CA SER A 134 14.28 -2.09 8.05
C SER A 134 15.26 -1.05 8.63
N HIS A 135 14.90 0.23 8.56
CA HIS A 135 15.71 1.31 9.12
C HIS A 135 15.77 1.27 10.65
N VAL A 136 14.68 0.93 11.33
CA VAL A 136 14.60 0.74 12.78
C VAL A 136 15.59 -0.33 13.24
N CYS A 137 15.62 -1.49 12.57
CA CYS A 137 16.57 -2.56 12.90
C CYS A 137 18.03 -2.11 12.73
N MET A 138 18.35 -1.46 11.60
CA MET A 138 19.69 -0.96 11.32
C MET A 138 20.11 0.12 12.31
N PHE A 139 19.22 1.08 12.59
CA PHE A 139 19.48 2.18 13.52
C PHE A 139 19.69 1.67 14.95
N ALA A 140 18.82 0.77 15.43
CA ALA A 140 18.97 0.14 16.74
C ALA A 140 20.29 -0.61 16.87
N ALA A 141 20.65 -1.43 15.87
CA ALA A 141 21.91 -2.16 15.86
C ALA A 141 23.13 -1.22 15.84
N SER A 142 23.08 -0.16 15.02
CA SER A 142 24.17 0.84 14.94
C SER A 142 24.46 1.50 16.28
N GLY A 143 23.40 1.74 17.08
CA GLY A 143 23.53 2.37 18.38
C GLY A 143 23.94 1.41 19.49
N LEU A 144 23.33 0.23 19.57
CA LEU A 144 23.70 -0.80 20.56
C LEU A 144 25.14 -1.29 20.39
N CYS A 145 25.63 -1.31 19.16
CA CYS A 145 27.01 -1.69 18.85
C CYS A 145 27.99 -0.50 18.90
N SER A 146 27.55 0.70 19.32
CA SER A 146 28.40 1.90 19.36
C SER A 146 29.03 2.10 20.74
N GLY A 147 30.36 2.22 20.77
CA GLY A 147 31.09 2.60 21.99
C GLY A 147 30.79 4.03 22.43
N ASP A 148 30.43 4.92 21.51
CA ASP A 148 30.12 6.32 21.80
C ASP A 148 28.82 6.43 22.63
N ILE A 149 27.80 5.65 22.26
CA ILE A 149 26.50 5.62 22.96
C ILE A 149 26.65 5.03 24.37
N TRP A 150 27.29 3.88 24.50
CA TRP A 150 27.55 3.29 25.82
C TRP A 150 28.48 4.15 26.68
N GLY A 151 29.46 4.81 26.05
CA GLY A 151 30.33 5.77 26.71
C GLY A 151 29.55 6.93 27.31
N LEU A 152 28.57 7.48 26.59
CA LEU A 152 27.67 8.52 27.09
C LEU A 152 26.83 8.05 28.27
N VAL A 153 26.16 6.89 28.13
CA VAL A 153 25.30 6.35 29.18
C VAL A 153 26.10 6.09 30.45
N LEU A 154 27.26 5.44 30.33
CA LEU A 154 28.11 5.13 31.49
C LEU A 154 28.69 6.39 32.15
N LYS A 155 28.95 7.46 31.38
CA LYS A 155 29.37 8.76 31.93
C LYS A 155 28.23 9.41 32.72
N CYS A 156 27.00 9.41 32.18
CA CYS A 156 25.83 9.97 32.86
C CYS A 156 25.55 9.28 34.21
N ILE A 157 25.78 7.95 34.30
CA ILE A 157 25.58 7.19 35.54
C ILE A 157 26.85 7.11 36.42
N HIS A 158 27.92 7.86 36.10
CA HIS A 158 29.19 7.88 36.84
C HIS A 158 29.93 6.52 36.93
N LEU A 159 29.64 5.56 36.05
CA LEU A 159 30.25 4.21 36.03
C LEU A 159 31.20 4.00 34.85
N TYR A 160 31.66 5.08 34.23
CA TYR A 160 32.49 5.05 33.03
C TYR A 160 33.84 4.37 33.26
N THR A 161 34.13 3.36 32.44
CA THR A 161 35.45 2.76 32.31
C THR A 161 35.57 2.22 30.89
N PRO A 162 36.68 2.43 30.15
CA PRO A 162 36.81 1.96 28.77
C PRO A 162 36.62 0.44 28.63
N LYS A 163 37.08 -0.35 29.60
CA LYS A 163 36.83 -1.79 29.67
C LYS A 163 35.33 -2.12 29.77
N ARG A 164 34.57 -1.41 30.60
CA ARG A 164 33.11 -1.61 30.77
C ARG A 164 32.34 -1.27 29.49
N VAL A 165 32.69 -0.18 28.81
CA VAL A 165 32.10 0.19 27.51
C VAL A 165 32.31 -0.94 26.49
N SER A 166 33.54 -1.45 26.38
CA SER A 166 33.86 -2.55 25.47
C SER A 166 33.05 -3.80 25.79
N VAL A 167 33.01 -4.20 27.07
CA VAL A 167 32.27 -5.39 27.52
C VAL A 167 30.78 -5.28 27.19
N ILE A 168 30.13 -4.15 27.53
CA ILE A 168 28.69 -3.96 27.28
C ILE A 168 28.39 -3.95 25.77
N ARG A 169 29.22 -3.26 24.98
CA ARG A 169 29.08 -3.17 23.52
C ARG A 169 29.01 -4.54 22.84
N TYR A 170 29.75 -5.54 23.33
CA TYR A 170 29.75 -6.89 22.75
C TYR A 170 28.72 -7.80 23.42
N ILE A 171 28.57 -7.75 24.74
CA ILE A 171 27.64 -8.62 25.48
C ILE A 171 26.18 -8.32 25.12
N THR A 172 25.79 -7.05 25.03
CA THR A 172 24.40 -6.66 24.76
C THR A 172 23.84 -7.27 23.45
N PRO A 173 24.47 -7.09 22.27
CA PRO A 173 23.97 -7.70 21.04
C PRO A 173 24.00 -9.23 21.08
N ILE A 174 25.00 -9.85 21.73
CA ILE A 174 25.07 -11.31 21.87
C ILE A 174 23.88 -11.83 22.68
N LEU A 175 23.56 -11.21 23.82
CA LEU A 175 22.42 -11.60 24.65
C LEU A 175 21.08 -11.43 23.92
N ILE A 176 20.92 -10.34 23.16
CA ILE A 176 19.72 -10.12 22.34
C ILE A 176 19.61 -11.21 21.27
N LEU A 177 20.70 -11.53 20.56
CA LEU A 177 20.70 -12.58 19.52
C LEU A 177 20.41 -13.96 20.10
N LEU A 178 20.94 -14.29 21.28
CA LEU A 178 20.66 -15.55 21.98
C LEU A 178 19.19 -15.63 22.37
N TYR A 179 18.63 -14.57 22.95
CA TYR A 179 17.21 -14.50 23.31
C TYR A 179 16.30 -14.67 22.08
N LEU A 180 16.59 -13.93 21.01
CA LEU A 180 15.78 -14.00 19.78
C LEU A 180 15.87 -15.37 19.12
N SER A 181 17.07 -15.96 19.07
CA SER A 181 17.26 -17.33 18.57
C SER A 181 16.48 -18.33 19.42
N TYR A 182 16.56 -18.25 20.75
CA TYR A 182 15.83 -19.16 21.62
C TYR A 182 14.31 -19.04 21.46
N LYS A 183 13.77 -17.81 21.41
CA LYS A 183 12.33 -17.56 21.40
C LYS A 183 11.68 -17.77 20.03
N PHE A 184 12.30 -17.30 18.95
CA PHE A 184 11.66 -17.21 17.63
C PHE A 184 12.15 -18.24 16.62
N LEU A 185 13.35 -18.81 16.79
CA LEU A 185 13.89 -19.77 15.82
C LEU A 185 13.00 -21.02 15.63
N PRO A 186 12.43 -21.64 16.69
CA PRO A 186 11.57 -22.81 16.49
C PRO A 186 10.31 -22.49 15.67
N GLY A 187 9.68 -21.34 15.93
CA GLY A 187 8.48 -20.90 15.21
C GLY A 187 8.79 -20.57 13.74
N ILE A 188 9.87 -19.83 13.49
CA ILE A 188 10.30 -19.51 12.12
C ILE A 188 10.66 -20.77 11.34
N MET A 189 11.33 -21.74 11.97
CA MET A 189 11.66 -23.01 11.32
C MET A 189 10.41 -23.84 11.01
N ALA A 190 9.41 -23.83 11.90
CA ALA A 190 8.12 -24.47 11.63
C ALA A 190 7.40 -23.81 10.44
N GLU A 191 7.33 -22.48 10.40
CA GLU A 191 6.73 -21.74 9.28
C GLU A 191 7.49 -21.96 7.95
N LEU A 192 8.82 -21.95 7.97
CA LEU A 192 9.66 -22.22 6.79
C LEU A 192 9.53 -23.67 6.30
N SER A 193 9.23 -24.61 7.21
CA SER A 193 8.98 -26.01 6.83
C SER A 193 7.60 -26.21 6.20
N GLU A 194 6.67 -25.28 6.40
CA GLU A 194 5.35 -25.29 5.76
C GLU A 194 5.47 -24.72 4.34
N LEU A 195 5.78 -25.56 3.35
CA LEU A 195 5.69 -25.22 1.93
C LEU A 195 4.22 -25.12 1.48
N ARG A 196 3.45 -24.21 2.09
CA ARG A 196 2.07 -23.98 1.69
C ARG A 196 2.06 -23.27 0.34
N GLU A 197 1.84 -24.03 -0.73
CA GLU A 197 1.44 -23.43 -2.00
C GLU A 197 0.07 -22.77 -1.81
N PHE A 198 -0.08 -21.53 -2.28
CA PHE A 198 -1.37 -20.85 -2.28
C PHE A 198 -2.33 -21.62 -3.21
N TYR A 199 -3.14 -22.51 -2.63
CA TYR A 199 -4.12 -23.32 -3.33
C TYR A 199 -5.52 -22.81 -3.03
N ASP A 200 -6.01 -21.95 -3.92
CA ASP A 200 -7.42 -21.57 -3.95
C ASP A 200 -8.13 -22.38 -5.05
N PRO A 201 -9.00 -23.35 -4.69
CA PRO A 201 -9.59 -24.27 -5.67
C PRO A 201 -10.42 -23.54 -6.73
N ASP A 202 -11.14 -22.48 -6.37
CA ASP A 202 -11.97 -21.71 -7.30
C ASP A 202 -11.12 -20.96 -8.34
N THR A 203 -10.00 -20.36 -7.92
CA THR A 203 -9.07 -19.69 -8.82
C THR A 203 -8.37 -20.71 -9.72
N VAL A 204 -7.91 -21.84 -9.16
CA VAL A 204 -7.26 -22.91 -9.95
C VAL A 204 -8.21 -23.47 -11.01
N GLU A 205 -9.46 -23.73 -10.64
CA GLU A 205 -10.51 -24.16 -11.56
C GLU A 205 -10.74 -23.14 -12.68
N LEU A 206 -10.86 -21.85 -12.34
CA LEU A 206 -11.00 -20.77 -13.30
C LEU A 206 -9.82 -20.73 -14.28
N MET A 207 -8.58 -20.81 -13.78
CA MET A 207 -7.39 -20.77 -14.64
C MET A 207 -7.32 -21.98 -15.59
N ASN A 208 -7.65 -23.17 -15.09
CA ASN A 208 -7.71 -24.38 -15.89
C ASN A 208 -8.82 -24.29 -16.95
N TRP A 209 -10.00 -23.78 -16.57
CA TRP A 209 -11.09 -23.57 -17.51
C TRP A 209 -10.70 -22.58 -18.61
N ILE A 210 -10.11 -21.43 -18.25
CA ILE A 210 -9.61 -20.44 -19.22
C ILE A 210 -8.61 -21.12 -20.17
N LYS A 211 -7.70 -21.93 -19.63
CA LYS A 211 -6.66 -22.61 -20.42
C LYS A 211 -7.23 -23.54 -21.48
N SER A 212 -8.28 -24.28 -21.14
CA SER A 212 -8.88 -25.30 -22.01
C SER A 212 -9.98 -24.76 -22.93
N ASN A 213 -10.71 -23.72 -22.51
CA ASN A 213 -11.96 -23.30 -23.17
C ASN A 213 -11.88 -21.94 -23.88
N THR A 214 -10.75 -21.23 -23.80
CA THR A 214 -10.57 -19.93 -24.47
C THR A 214 -9.45 -19.97 -25.52
N PRO A 215 -9.61 -19.29 -26.68
CA PRO A 215 -8.54 -19.13 -27.65
C PRO A 215 -7.29 -18.50 -27.04
N LYS A 216 -6.10 -18.83 -27.56
CA LYS A 216 -4.82 -18.26 -27.07
C LYS A 216 -4.74 -16.73 -27.19
N LYS A 217 -5.43 -16.15 -28.19
CA LYS A 217 -5.51 -14.71 -28.43
C LYS A 217 -6.75 -14.04 -27.81
N ALA A 218 -7.51 -14.75 -26.99
CA ALA A 218 -8.68 -14.19 -26.34
C ALA A 218 -8.29 -13.04 -25.40
N VAL A 219 -9.08 -11.97 -25.43
CA VAL A 219 -8.93 -10.82 -24.54
C VAL A 219 -9.88 -10.98 -23.35
N ILE A 220 -9.33 -10.94 -22.14
CA ILE A 220 -10.07 -11.15 -20.90
C ILE A 220 -10.09 -9.86 -20.07
N ALA A 221 -11.28 -9.49 -19.61
CA ALA A 221 -11.53 -8.40 -18.67
C ALA A 221 -11.89 -8.92 -17.28
N GLY A 222 -11.51 -8.18 -16.23
CA GLY A 222 -11.74 -8.54 -14.83
C GLY A 222 -11.04 -7.58 -13.86
N SER A 223 -10.98 -7.94 -12.57
CA SER A 223 -10.21 -7.16 -11.60
C SER A 223 -8.71 -7.19 -11.89
N MET A 224 -8.03 -6.09 -11.54
CA MET A 224 -6.59 -5.98 -11.72
C MET A 224 -5.83 -7.08 -10.96
N GLN A 225 -6.28 -7.44 -9.75
CA GLN A 225 -5.65 -8.48 -8.95
C GLN A 225 -5.78 -9.85 -9.63
N LEU A 226 -7.00 -10.21 -10.09
CA LEU A 226 -7.26 -11.50 -10.72
C LEU A 226 -6.55 -11.64 -12.06
N LEU A 227 -6.55 -10.58 -12.87
CA LEU A 227 -5.97 -10.61 -14.21
C LEU A 227 -4.45 -10.85 -14.20
N ALA A 228 -3.73 -10.44 -13.15
CA ALA A 228 -2.32 -10.79 -12.99
C ALA A 228 -2.13 -12.32 -12.96
N GLY A 229 -2.98 -13.03 -12.19
CA GLY A 229 -3.02 -14.50 -12.18
C GLY A 229 -3.41 -15.08 -13.54
N VAL A 230 -4.44 -14.51 -14.20
CA VAL A 230 -4.85 -14.95 -15.55
C VAL A 230 -3.67 -14.85 -16.52
N LYS A 231 -2.92 -13.75 -16.53
CA LYS A 231 -1.77 -13.59 -17.43
C LYS A 231 -0.68 -14.62 -17.17
N LEU A 232 -0.31 -14.83 -15.90
CA LEU A 232 0.78 -15.74 -15.53
C LEU A 232 0.40 -17.20 -15.75
N CYS A 233 -0.81 -17.62 -15.38
CA CYS A 233 -1.22 -19.02 -15.44
C CYS A 233 -1.69 -19.45 -16.85
N THR A 234 -2.23 -18.51 -17.63
CA THR A 234 -2.91 -18.84 -18.90
C THR A 234 -2.31 -18.16 -20.12
N GLY A 235 -1.56 -17.07 -19.96
CA GLY A 235 -0.95 -16.33 -21.06
C GLY A 235 -1.90 -15.46 -21.89
N ARG A 236 -3.20 -15.38 -21.55
CA ARG A 236 -4.21 -14.61 -22.31
C ARG A 236 -3.92 -13.11 -22.29
N ILE A 237 -4.51 -12.40 -23.24
CA ILE A 237 -4.40 -10.94 -23.34
C ILE A 237 -5.35 -10.33 -22.31
N LEU A 238 -4.91 -9.30 -21.62
CA LEU A 238 -5.68 -8.62 -20.58
C LEU A 238 -6.17 -7.26 -21.06
N THR A 239 -7.32 -6.82 -20.55
CA THR A 239 -7.79 -5.45 -20.77
C THR A 239 -7.12 -4.42 -19.89
N ASN A 240 -6.76 -4.76 -18.66
CA ASN A 240 -6.19 -3.80 -17.71
C ASN A 240 -5.04 -4.46 -16.95
N HIS A 241 -4.12 -3.61 -16.49
CA HIS A 241 -2.90 -4.00 -15.81
C HIS A 241 -2.77 -3.22 -14.50
N PRO A 242 -2.24 -3.80 -13.41
CA PRO A 242 -2.06 -3.12 -12.12
C PRO A 242 -1.02 -1.96 -12.13
N HIS A 243 -0.54 -1.52 -13.30
CA HIS A 243 0.32 -0.33 -13.42
C HIS A 243 -0.56 0.92 -13.43
N TYR A 244 -0.98 1.35 -12.25
CA TYR A 244 -1.90 2.48 -12.04
C TYR A 244 -1.23 3.86 -12.18
N GLU A 245 0.08 3.91 -12.42
CA GLU A 245 0.82 5.17 -12.56
C GLU A 245 0.47 5.89 -13.87
N ASP A 246 0.14 5.16 -14.93
CA ASP A 246 -0.24 5.71 -16.22
C ASP A 246 -1.73 6.12 -16.26
N LYS A 247 -2.02 7.36 -16.67
CA LYS A 247 -3.37 7.93 -16.73
C LYS A 247 -4.30 7.17 -17.68
N SER A 248 -3.82 6.74 -18.83
CA SER A 248 -4.62 5.97 -19.80
C SER A 248 -4.98 4.59 -19.24
N LEU A 249 -4.08 3.96 -18.49
CA LEU A 249 -4.34 2.69 -17.83
C LEU A 249 -5.33 2.83 -16.66
N ARG A 250 -5.27 3.93 -15.90
CA ARG A 250 -6.27 4.24 -14.86
C ARG A 250 -7.66 4.40 -15.45
N GLU A 251 -7.80 5.23 -16.49
CA GLU A 251 -9.08 5.46 -17.14
C GLU A 251 -9.62 4.15 -17.74
N ARG A 252 -8.77 3.36 -18.42
CA ARG A 252 -9.16 2.04 -18.94
C ARG A 252 -9.66 1.10 -17.83
N THR A 253 -9.01 1.13 -16.67
CA THR A 253 -9.44 0.32 -15.52
C THR A 253 -10.78 0.78 -14.98
N LYS A 254 -10.97 2.09 -14.79
CA LYS A 254 -12.24 2.67 -14.36
C LYS A 254 -13.38 2.31 -15.31
N GLN A 255 -13.11 2.27 -16.60
CA GLN A 255 -14.07 1.84 -17.63
C GLN A 255 -14.38 0.34 -17.54
N VAL A 256 -13.37 -0.52 -17.41
CA VAL A 256 -13.58 -1.98 -17.21
C VAL A 256 -14.39 -2.26 -15.93
N TYR A 257 -14.15 -1.49 -14.86
CA TYR A 257 -14.86 -1.63 -13.59
C TYR A 257 -16.32 -1.20 -13.64
N GLN A 258 -16.81 -0.57 -14.71
CA GLN A 258 -18.23 -0.24 -14.87
C GLN A 258 -19.15 -1.46 -14.84
N VAL A 259 -18.61 -2.68 -15.00
CA VAL A 259 -19.34 -3.93 -14.77
C VAL A 259 -19.87 -4.06 -13.33
N TYR A 260 -19.29 -3.35 -12.37
CA TYR A 260 -19.74 -3.32 -10.98
C TYR A 260 -20.65 -2.11 -10.66
N ALA A 261 -20.88 -1.22 -11.64
CA ALA A 261 -21.68 -0.01 -11.48
C ALA A 261 -23.17 -0.24 -11.84
N LYS A 262 -23.98 0.80 -11.60
CA LYS A 262 -25.39 0.89 -12.02
C LYS A 262 -25.49 1.39 -13.47
N ARG A 263 -25.35 0.50 -14.44
CA ARG A 263 -25.28 0.80 -15.89
C ARG A 263 -26.11 -0.20 -16.71
N SER A 264 -26.55 0.24 -17.89
CA SER A 264 -27.27 -0.62 -18.82
C SER A 264 -26.36 -1.70 -19.43
N PRO A 265 -26.91 -2.85 -19.85
CA PRO A 265 -26.10 -3.90 -20.48
C PRO A 265 -25.50 -3.46 -21.82
N GLU A 266 -26.18 -2.60 -22.57
CA GLU A 266 -25.68 -2.02 -23.83
C GLU A 266 -24.42 -1.18 -23.60
N ASP A 267 -24.47 -0.30 -22.59
CA ASP A 267 -23.36 0.57 -22.22
C ASP A 267 -22.12 -0.22 -21.81
N VAL A 268 -22.30 -1.21 -20.91
CA VAL A 268 -21.21 -2.06 -20.43
C VAL A 268 -20.63 -2.90 -21.57
N HIS A 269 -21.48 -3.44 -22.45
CA HIS A 269 -21.02 -4.19 -23.62
C HIS A 269 -20.18 -3.32 -24.54
N ARG A 270 -20.66 -2.11 -24.87
CA ARG A 270 -19.95 -1.14 -25.70
C ARG A 270 -18.57 -0.79 -25.11
N ILE A 271 -18.49 -0.51 -23.81
CA ILE A 271 -17.23 -0.20 -23.12
C ILE A 271 -16.25 -1.38 -23.19
N LEU A 272 -16.71 -2.59 -22.89
CA LEU A 272 -15.83 -3.76 -22.94
C LEU A 272 -15.38 -4.06 -24.37
N ARG A 273 -16.26 -3.86 -25.36
CA ARG A 273 -15.94 -4.04 -26.77
C ARG A 273 -14.97 -3.01 -27.31
N SER A 274 -14.99 -1.76 -26.85
CA SER A 274 -13.98 -0.77 -27.25
C SER A 274 -12.56 -1.18 -26.86
N PHE A 275 -12.40 -2.08 -25.89
CA PHE A 275 -11.10 -2.66 -25.50
C PHE A 275 -10.82 -4.04 -26.12
N GLY A 276 -11.65 -4.50 -27.05
CA GLY A 276 -11.50 -5.79 -27.72
C GLY A 276 -11.84 -7.00 -26.83
N THR A 277 -12.52 -6.80 -25.70
CA THR A 277 -12.82 -7.86 -24.73
C THR A 277 -13.66 -8.98 -25.37
N ASP A 278 -13.20 -10.22 -25.25
CA ASP A 278 -13.97 -11.41 -25.66
C ASP A 278 -14.71 -12.03 -24.47
N PHE A 279 -14.08 -12.02 -23.29
CA PHE A 279 -14.62 -12.58 -22.05
C PHE A 279 -14.48 -11.59 -20.91
N VAL A 280 -15.49 -11.51 -20.04
CA VAL A 280 -15.45 -10.75 -18.80
C VAL A 280 -15.66 -11.68 -17.61
N ILE A 281 -14.82 -11.50 -16.59
CA ILE A 281 -14.89 -12.23 -15.33
C ILE A 281 -15.49 -11.28 -14.28
N LEU A 282 -16.57 -11.72 -13.65
CA LEU A 282 -17.19 -11.04 -12.51
C LEU A 282 -16.89 -11.82 -11.23
N GLU A 283 -16.54 -11.06 -10.19
CA GLU A 283 -16.19 -11.57 -8.87
C GLU A 283 -17.26 -11.23 -7.85
N ASP A 284 -17.73 -12.25 -7.13
CA ASP A 284 -18.77 -12.06 -6.11
C ASP A 284 -18.24 -11.29 -4.90
N SER A 285 -16.94 -11.43 -4.59
CA SER A 285 -16.26 -10.65 -3.56
C SER A 285 -16.33 -9.15 -3.84
N ILE A 286 -16.29 -8.73 -5.10
CA ILE A 286 -16.38 -7.31 -5.50
C ILE A 286 -17.84 -6.89 -5.64
N CYS A 287 -18.65 -7.69 -6.33
CA CYS A 287 -20.06 -7.37 -6.57
C CYS A 287 -20.87 -7.33 -5.27
N TYR A 288 -20.49 -8.13 -4.26
CA TYR A 288 -21.13 -8.21 -2.95
C TYR A 288 -20.22 -7.75 -1.79
N GLU A 289 -19.14 -7.01 -2.09
CA GLU A 289 -18.17 -6.49 -1.11
C GLU A 289 -18.83 -5.94 0.17
N ARG A 290 -18.37 -6.45 1.32
CA ARG A 290 -18.82 -6.07 2.68
C ARG A 290 -17.68 -5.66 3.62
N ARG A 291 -16.42 -5.84 3.21
CA ARG A 291 -15.25 -5.52 4.04
C ARG A 291 -15.16 -4.01 4.31
N HIS A 292 -15.35 -3.22 3.26
CA HIS A 292 -15.29 -1.76 3.36
C HIS A 292 -16.64 -1.18 3.76
N SER A 293 -16.61 -0.12 4.57
CA SER A 293 -17.79 0.68 4.89
C SER A 293 -18.35 1.39 3.66
N ARG A 294 -19.62 1.81 3.74
CA ARG A 294 -20.26 2.64 2.72
C ARG A 294 -19.42 3.89 2.44
N GLY A 295 -19.20 4.19 1.16
CA GLY A 295 -18.31 5.26 0.68
C GLY A 295 -16.91 4.75 0.29
N CYS A 296 -16.53 3.54 0.71
CA CYS A 296 -15.22 2.96 0.41
C CYS A 296 -15.26 1.60 -0.30
N ARG A 297 -16.44 1.08 -0.60
CA ARG A 297 -16.59 -0.11 -1.46
C ARG A 297 -16.33 0.31 -2.91
N LEU A 298 -15.68 -0.54 -3.72
CA LEU A 298 -15.42 -0.22 -5.14
C LEU A 298 -16.69 0.24 -5.88
N ARG A 299 -17.81 -0.43 -5.61
CA ARG A 299 -19.12 -0.10 -6.18
C ARG A 299 -19.60 1.31 -5.82
N ASP A 300 -19.32 1.78 -4.60
CA ASP A 300 -19.70 3.11 -4.13
C ASP A 300 -18.88 4.18 -4.81
N LEU A 301 -17.57 3.91 -4.96
CA LEU A 301 -16.66 4.80 -5.69
C LEU A 301 -17.10 4.95 -7.15
N LEU A 302 -17.56 3.86 -7.77
CA LEU A 302 -18.13 3.89 -9.12
C LEU A 302 -19.46 4.64 -9.18
N ASP A 303 -20.34 4.45 -8.19
CA ASP A 303 -21.61 5.17 -8.12
C ASP A 303 -21.36 6.69 -8.00
N ILE A 304 -20.51 7.12 -7.06
CA ILE A 304 -20.12 8.54 -6.89
C ILE A 304 -19.49 9.09 -8.18
N ALA A 305 -18.57 8.33 -8.80
CA ALA A 305 -17.89 8.75 -10.03
C ALA A 305 -18.84 8.86 -11.23
N ASN A 306 -19.98 8.16 -11.21
CA ASN A 306 -21.04 8.24 -12.20
C ASN A 306 -22.14 9.26 -11.83
N GLY A 307 -22.05 9.93 -10.68
CA GLY A 307 -23.10 10.85 -10.20
C GLY A 307 -24.33 10.15 -9.63
N HIS A 308 -24.19 8.89 -9.22
CA HIS A 308 -25.26 8.06 -8.69
C HIS A 308 -25.23 7.94 -7.18
N THR A 309 -26.41 7.78 -6.56
CA THR A 309 -26.53 7.47 -5.13
C THR A 309 -26.03 6.05 -4.82
N MET A 310 -25.30 5.93 -3.71
CA MET A 310 -24.74 4.68 -3.21
C MET A 310 -25.83 3.79 -2.58
N ASP A 311 -25.60 2.47 -2.59
CA ASP A 311 -26.50 1.51 -1.94
C ASP A 311 -26.32 1.45 -0.41
N GLY A 312 -27.40 1.08 0.29
CA GLY A 312 -27.40 0.86 1.73
C GLY A 312 -27.71 2.11 2.56
N PRO A 313 -27.85 1.95 3.89
CA PRO A 313 -28.22 3.03 4.79
C PRO A 313 -27.11 4.08 4.88
N GLY A 314 -27.49 5.35 4.85
CA GLY A 314 -26.58 6.49 4.98
C GLY A 314 -26.97 7.66 4.07
N GLU A 315 -26.48 8.85 4.39
CA GLU A 315 -26.73 10.05 3.60
C GLU A 315 -25.87 10.04 2.32
N ASN A 316 -26.43 10.53 1.22
CA ASN A 316 -25.71 10.77 -0.02
C ASN A 316 -25.44 12.27 -0.15
N ASP A 317 -24.39 12.63 -0.89
CA ASP A 317 -24.19 14.02 -1.28
C ASP A 317 -25.42 14.53 -2.06
N PRO A 318 -25.87 15.77 -1.83
CA PRO A 318 -27.15 16.28 -2.33
C PRO A 318 -27.23 16.38 -3.87
N ASP A 319 -26.09 16.36 -4.56
CA ASP A 319 -26.00 16.41 -6.01
C ASP A 319 -26.12 15.03 -6.70
N LEU A 320 -26.04 13.94 -5.93
CA LEU A 320 -26.15 12.58 -6.45
C LEU A 320 -27.60 12.19 -6.75
N LYS A 321 -27.82 11.50 -7.87
CA LYS A 321 -29.16 11.08 -8.31
C LYS A 321 -29.30 9.56 -8.29
N PRO A 322 -30.50 9.00 -8.07
CA PRO A 322 -30.74 7.58 -8.28
C PRO A 322 -30.43 7.19 -9.74
N SER A 323 -29.78 6.05 -9.94
CA SER A 323 -29.59 5.49 -11.29
C SER A 323 -30.91 4.95 -11.84
N LEU A 324 -31.12 5.11 -13.15
CA LEU A 324 -32.23 4.47 -13.88
C LEU A 324 -32.01 2.95 -14.04
N PHE A 325 -30.76 2.51 -13.93
CA PHE A 325 -30.40 1.12 -14.13
C PHE A 325 -30.06 0.45 -12.79
N PRO A 326 -30.46 -0.81 -12.61
CA PRO A 326 -29.98 -1.63 -11.50
C PRO A 326 -28.48 -1.92 -11.62
N ARG A 327 -27.89 -2.52 -10.57
CA ARG A 327 -26.48 -2.86 -10.54
C ARG A 327 -26.18 -4.00 -11.52
N PHE A 328 -25.27 -3.77 -12.46
CA PHE A 328 -25.02 -4.68 -13.57
C PHE A 328 -24.60 -6.09 -13.09
N CYS A 329 -23.60 -6.16 -12.19
CA CYS A 329 -23.05 -7.44 -11.74
C CYS A 329 -24.05 -8.34 -10.98
N GLU A 330 -25.15 -7.76 -10.47
CA GLU A 330 -26.23 -8.50 -9.81
C GLU A 330 -27.26 -8.97 -10.83
N GLU A 331 -27.71 -8.08 -11.71
CA GLU A 331 -28.79 -8.37 -12.67
C GLU A 331 -28.38 -9.31 -13.79
N ILE A 332 -27.13 -9.25 -14.26
CA ILE A 332 -26.63 -10.16 -15.30
C ILE A 332 -26.79 -11.64 -14.92
N LYS A 333 -26.81 -11.95 -13.61
CA LYS A 333 -26.97 -13.33 -13.11
C LYS A 333 -28.37 -13.87 -13.32
N ARG A 334 -29.39 -12.99 -13.45
CA ARG A 334 -30.80 -13.35 -13.63
C ARG A 334 -31.12 -13.86 -15.04
N ASN A 335 -30.16 -13.84 -15.96
CA ASN A 335 -30.31 -14.30 -17.34
C ASN A 335 -31.47 -13.64 -18.10
N LEU A 336 -31.72 -12.35 -17.83
CA LEU A 336 -32.74 -11.57 -18.53
C LEU A 336 -32.39 -11.40 -20.03
N PRO A 337 -33.38 -11.38 -20.95
CA PRO A 337 -33.13 -11.23 -22.38
C PRO A 337 -32.28 -10.00 -22.77
N SER A 338 -32.46 -8.89 -22.07
CA SER A 338 -31.68 -7.65 -22.26
C SER A 338 -30.19 -7.83 -21.97
N TYR A 339 -29.80 -8.80 -21.13
CA TYR A 339 -28.40 -9.10 -20.83
C TYR A 339 -27.88 -10.23 -21.71
N THR A 340 -28.68 -11.29 -21.93
CA THR A 340 -28.24 -12.48 -22.69
C THR A 340 -27.99 -12.19 -24.17
N MET A 341 -28.61 -11.14 -24.72
CA MET A 341 -28.30 -10.61 -26.05
C MET A 341 -26.83 -10.19 -26.19
N TYR A 342 -26.22 -9.66 -25.11
CA TYR A 342 -24.85 -9.15 -25.12
C TYR A 342 -23.85 -10.07 -24.43
N PHE A 343 -24.30 -10.86 -23.45
CA PHE A 343 -23.46 -11.63 -22.54
C PHE A 343 -23.98 -13.07 -22.40
N THR A 344 -23.17 -14.04 -22.83
CA THR A 344 -23.48 -15.46 -22.65
C THR A 344 -22.64 -16.02 -21.50
N LYS A 345 -23.27 -16.52 -20.43
CA LYS A 345 -22.56 -17.18 -19.33
C LYS A 345 -21.91 -18.48 -19.82
N VAL A 346 -20.61 -18.63 -19.62
CA VAL A 346 -19.82 -19.78 -20.12
C VAL A 346 -19.08 -20.54 -19.03
N PHE A 347 -18.91 -19.92 -17.85
CA PHE A 347 -18.37 -20.57 -16.67
C PHE A 347 -18.94 -19.93 -15.41
N HIS A 348 -19.09 -20.75 -14.38
CA HIS A 348 -19.47 -20.32 -13.05
C HIS A 348 -18.93 -21.30 -12.02
N ASN A 349 -18.28 -20.77 -10.99
CA ASN A 349 -18.05 -21.46 -9.73
C ASN A 349 -18.43 -20.54 -8.55
N LYS A 350 -18.15 -20.96 -7.32
CA LYS A 350 -18.63 -20.26 -6.12
C LYS A 350 -18.19 -18.79 -6.07
N THR A 351 -17.04 -18.45 -6.65
CA THR A 351 -16.45 -17.11 -6.55
C THR A 351 -16.53 -16.32 -7.86
N PHE A 352 -16.44 -17.00 -9.02
CA PHE A 352 -16.28 -16.37 -10.33
C PHE A 352 -17.40 -16.71 -11.29
N HIS A 353 -17.80 -15.73 -12.07
CA HIS A 353 -18.71 -15.89 -13.21
C HIS A 353 -18.06 -15.34 -14.48
N VAL A 354 -17.95 -16.16 -15.53
CA VAL A 354 -17.38 -15.72 -16.81
C VAL A 354 -18.47 -15.62 -17.86
N TYR A 355 -18.50 -14.47 -18.52
CA TYR A 355 -19.41 -14.19 -19.62
C TYR A 355 -18.63 -13.93 -20.90
N LYS A 356 -19.04 -14.60 -21.97
CA LYS A 356 -18.58 -14.34 -23.34
C LYS A 356 -19.40 -13.20 -23.92
N LEU A 357 -18.72 -12.23 -24.53
CA LEU A 357 -19.40 -11.09 -25.15
C LEU A 357 -19.87 -11.46 -26.56
N ALA A 358 -21.08 -11.04 -26.93
CA ALA A 358 -21.59 -11.09 -28.29
C ALA A 358 -20.73 -10.20 -29.18
N ARG A 359 -20.24 -10.72 -30.31
CA ARG A 359 -19.56 -9.87 -31.31
C ARG A 359 -20.63 -9.00 -31.93
N HIS A 360 -20.31 -7.75 -32.32
CA HIS A 360 -21.25 -6.94 -33.07
C HIS A 360 -21.78 -7.80 -34.22
N GLN A 361 -23.02 -8.26 -34.11
CA GLN A 361 -23.78 -8.61 -35.27
C GLN A 361 -23.91 -7.30 -36.00
N ASN A 362 -23.43 -7.24 -37.25
CA ASN A 362 -23.95 -6.26 -38.17
C ASN A 362 -25.46 -6.44 -38.11
N ILE A 363 -26.14 -5.54 -37.42
CA ILE A 363 -27.58 -5.36 -37.57
C ILE A 363 -27.67 -4.81 -38.99
N THR A 364 -27.82 -5.74 -39.94
CA THR A 364 -28.08 -5.47 -41.36
C THR A 364 -29.38 -4.73 -41.51
#